data_AF-A0A5C9BS01-F1
#
_entry.id   AF-A0A5C9BS01-F1
#
_cell.length_a   1.000
_cell.length_b   1.000
_cell.length_c   1.000
_cell.angle_alpha   90.00
_cell.angle_beta   90.00
_cell.angle_gamma   90.00
#
_symmetry.space_group_name_H-M   'P 1'
#
loop_
_entity.id
_entity.type
_entity.pdbx_description
1 polymer ?
#
loop_
_entity_poly.entity_id
_entity_poly.type
_entity_poly.pdbx_seq_one_letter_code
_entity_poly.pdbx_strand_id
1 'polypeptide(L)'
;MSGIALQLAAFFAISFWRRWPGYLALRNRAAEANPPVTAAQRAPEKTRETAATAWPGFRVLRVERREVEDAAQSVCSFYLVPEDGRPLPPFLPGQFLTFRLDIPVAAGNAEQIVRCYSLSDAPRPDYYRVSIKRVPSPEGSTVPPGRSSTYFHDQVAAGSLLQVRAPSGHFHINRSDEPVVLIAGGIGITPMLSMLNWCLAEQPGRELWLFYGVRNGRELVMKPHLETLAAAHPNFHLRLCFSAPLPEDMTGQPHLHRGRVDINLLRLQLPLKPCHFYICGPTTMLESLVPALDEWGVPDARIHFEAFGPSSIKRTQPATTADATTQTAAAATGIVVTFAKSGKQVPWQHSANNLLEFAESHGIPAAHGCRAGSCGTCMTAVSAGEVAYRQQPDFDREPGTCLLCSCIPKTDVTLEI
;
A
#
# COMPACT_ATOMS: atom_id res chain seq x y z
N MET A 1 8.29 -23.80 41.60
CA MET A 1 8.43 -22.88 40.44
C MET A 1 9.64 -21.97 40.64
N SER A 2 10.87 -22.49 40.56
CA SER A 2 12.06 -21.67 40.91
C SER A 2 13.35 -21.98 40.14
N GLY A 3 13.40 -23.03 39.30
CA GLY A 3 14.57 -23.33 38.46
C GLY A 3 14.50 -22.74 37.06
N ILE A 4 13.35 -22.86 36.39
CA ILE A 4 13.19 -22.49 34.96
C ILE A 4 13.23 -20.97 34.76
N ALA A 5 12.61 -20.21 35.65
CA ALA A 5 12.64 -18.74 35.58
C ALA A 5 14.06 -18.18 35.75
N LEU A 6 14.86 -18.80 36.62
CA LEU A 6 16.25 -18.41 36.86
C LEU A 6 17.14 -18.74 35.65
N GLN A 7 16.92 -19.89 35.02
CA GLN A 7 17.63 -20.30 33.79
C GLN A 7 17.29 -19.39 32.60
N LEU A 8 16.02 -19.00 32.45
CA LEU A 8 15.60 -18.06 31.40
C LEU A 8 16.20 -16.67 31.64
N ALA A 9 16.16 -16.16 32.88
CA ALA A 9 16.75 -14.87 33.22
C ALA A 9 18.27 -14.85 32.95
N ALA A 10 18.98 -15.93 33.32
CA ALA A 10 20.40 -16.06 33.03
C ALA A 10 20.69 -16.13 31.52
N PHE A 11 19.88 -16.86 30.75
CA PHE A 11 20.03 -16.94 29.29
C PHE A 11 19.82 -15.58 28.62
N PHE A 12 18.77 -14.84 29.01
CA PHE A 12 18.52 -13.50 28.49
C PHE A 12 19.63 -12.53 28.86
N ALA A 13 20.09 -12.53 30.11
CA ALA A 13 21.19 -11.68 30.57
C ALA A 13 22.50 -11.96 29.82
N ILE A 14 22.85 -13.23 29.60
CA ILE A 14 24.03 -13.64 28.85
C ILE A 14 23.89 -13.27 27.36
N SER A 15 22.71 -13.46 26.77
CA SER A 15 22.47 -13.09 25.36
C SER A 15 22.55 -11.57 25.15
N PHE A 16 22.06 -10.80 26.13
CA PHE A 16 22.10 -9.34 26.14
C PHE A 16 23.54 -8.85 26.26
N TRP A 17 24.31 -9.38 27.22
CA TRP A 17 25.71 -9.01 27.42
C TRP A 17 26.60 -9.40 26.23
N ARG A 18 26.37 -10.56 25.60
CA ARG A 18 27.08 -10.96 24.38
C ARG A 18 26.79 -10.05 23.18
N ARG A 19 25.61 -9.46 23.10
CA ARG A 19 25.17 -8.60 21.99
C ARG A 19 25.42 -7.11 22.24
N TRP A 20 25.67 -6.72 23.49
CA TRP A 20 25.92 -5.33 23.91
C TRP A 20 27.09 -4.63 23.19
N PRO A 21 28.25 -5.28 22.94
CA PRO A 21 29.34 -4.64 22.20
C PRO A 21 28.97 -4.30 20.75
N GLY A 22 28.15 -5.14 20.10
CA GLY A 22 27.65 -4.88 18.74
C GLY A 22 26.66 -3.71 18.69
N TYR A 23 25.80 -3.59 19.72
CA TYR A 23 24.90 -2.45 19.89
C TYR A 23 25.68 -1.13 20.05
N LEU A 24 26.73 -1.12 20.86
CA LEU A 24 27.58 0.07 21.05
C LEU A 24 28.33 0.44 19.75
N ALA A 25 28.82 -0.54 19.00
CA ALA A 25 29.48 -0.30 17.71
C ALA A 25 28.54 0.32 16.67
N LEU A 26 27.27 -0.12 16.62
CA LEU A 26 26.24 0.46 15.75
C LEU A 26 25.85 1.88 16.19
N ARG A 27 25.73 2.12 17.49
CA ARG A 27 25.42 3.45 18.04
C ARG A 27 26.51 4.47 17.70
N ASN A 28 27.77 4.05 17.75
CA ASN A 28 28.90 4.93 17.41
C ASN A 28 29.00 5.18 15.90
N ARG A 29 28.74 4.17 15.05
CA ARG A 29 28.69 4.35 13.59
C ARG A 29 27.54 5.26 13.13
N ALA A 30 26.39 5.20 13.79
CA ALA A 30 25.28 6.11 13.52
C ALA A 30 25.61 7.57 13.89
N ALA A 31 26.50 7.80 14.85
CA ALA A 31 26.99 9.13 15.23
C ALA A 31 28.05 9.68 14.27
N GLU A 32 28.79 8.81 13.56
CA GLU A 32 29.87 9.19 12.63
C GLU A 32 29.41 9.36 11.17
N ALA A 33 28.18 8.94 10.82
CA ALA A 33 27.70 8.85 9.43
C ALA A 33 27.24 10.18 8.79
N ASN A 34 27.87 11.31 9.11
CA ASN A 34 27.62 12.59 8.43
C ASN A 34 28.91 13.26 7.92
N PRO A 35 29.57 12.73 6.87
CA PRO A 35 30.59 13.47 6.14
C PRO A 35 29.97 14.25 4.95
N PRO A 36 30.59 15.37 4.52
CA PRO A 36 30.09 16.16 3.40
C PRO A 36 30.28 15.42 2.05
N VAL A 37 29.25 15.47 1.21
CA VAL A 37 29.21 14.86 -0.12
C VAL A 37 30.25 15.53 -1.04
N THR A 38 31.25 14.76 -1.47
CA THR A 38 32.12 15.13 -2.59
C THR A 38 31.66 14.42 -3.86
N ALA A 39 31.54 15.18 -4.94
CA ALA A 39 31.00 14.75 -6.22
C ALA A 39 31.90 13.69 -6.90
N ALA A 40 31.34 12.53 -7.19
CA ALA A 40 31.97 11.50 -8.02
C ALA A 40 31.05 11.11 -9.20
N GLN A 41 31.38 11.72 -10.34
CA GLN A 41 31.36 11.24 -11.73
C GLN A 41 30.35 10.14 -12.16
N ARG A 42 29.40 10.56 -13.01
CA ARG A 42 28.42 9.73 -13.73
C ARG A 42 29.08 8.84 -14.79
N ALA A 43 28.73 7.56 -14.80
CA ALA A 43 28.91 6.63 -15.92
C ALA A 43 27.79 6.84 -16.98
N PRO A 44 28.02 6.50 -18.26
CA PRO A 44 27.17 6.96 -19.36
C PRO A 44 25.84 6.22 -19.44
N GLU A 45 24.78 7.00 -19.64
CA GLU A 45 23.39 6.59 -19.78
C GLU A 45 23.19 5.84 -21.11
N LYS A 46 22.80 4.56 -21.02
CA LYS A 46 22.37 3.80 -22.20
C LYS A 46 21.08 4.42 -22.73
N THR A 47 21.10 4.70 -24.03
CA THR A 47 20.06 5.33 -24.84
C THR A 47 18.67 4.75 -24.54
N ARG A 48 17.80 5.55 -23.92
CA ARG A 48 16.37 5.24 -23.76
C ARG A 48 15.69 5.26 -25.12
N GLU A 49 15.27 4.10 -25.59
CA GLU A 49 14.13 4.02 -26.51
C GLU A 49 12.96 4.81 -25.91
N THR A 50 12.31 5.60 -26.75
CA THR A 50 11.23 6.52 -26.37
C THR A 50 10.16 5.79 -25.57
N ALA A 51 10.18 5.96 -24.24
CA ALA A 51 9.17 5.45 -23.34
C ALA A 51 7.81 5.95 -23.84
N ALA A 52 6.88 5.04 -24.12
CA ALA A 52 5.50 5.43 -24.38
C ALA A 52 5.05 6.32 -23.23
N THR A 53 4.58 7.52 -23.56
CA THR A 53 4.10 8.49 -22.58
C THR A 53 2.75 8.02 -22.04
N ALA A 54 2.50 8.24 -20.74
CA ALA A 54 1.19 8.02 -20.13
C ALA A 54 0.08 8.71 -20.96
N TRP A 55 -1.07 8.05 -21.11
CA TRP A 55 -2.19 8.58 -21.90
C TRP A 55 -3.15 9.43 -21.04
N PRO A 56 -3.77 10.47 -21.62
CA PRO A 56 -4.80 11.24 -20.94
C PRO A 56 -6.13 10.47 -20.87
N GLY A 57 -6.88 10.67 -19.79
CA GLY A 57 -8.22 10.08 -19.63
C GLY A 57 -8.23 8.56 -19.63
N PHE A 58 -9.24 7.96 -20.27
CA PHE A 58 -9.43 6.52 -20.34
C PHE A 58 -9.04 5.97 -21.72
N ARG A 59 -8.30 4.86 -21.71
CA ARG A 59 -7.94 4.05 -22.89
C ARG A 59 -8.58 2.68 -22.74
N VAL A 60 -8.97 2.07 -23.86
CA VAL A 60 -9.54 0.73 -23.86
C VAL A 60 -8.41 -0.30 -23.86
N LEU A 61 -8.41 -1.18 -22.86
CA LEU A 61 -7.61 -2.39 -22.84
C LEU A 61 -8.53 -3.60 -22.97
N ARG A 62 -8.05 -4.64 -23.65
CA ARG A 62 -8.76 -5.91 -23.77
C ARG A 62 -8.19 -6.93 -22.79
N VAL A 63 -9.06 -7.72 -22.19
CA VAL A 63 -8.66 -8.88 -21.39
C VAL A 63 -8.21 -9.97 -22.36
N GLU A 64 -6.93 -10.30 -22.36
CA GLU A 64 -6.40 -11.41 -23.14
C GLU A 64 -6.76 -12.75 -22.50
N ARG A 65 -6.56 -12.86 -21.19
CA ARG A 65 -6.85 -14.07 -20.41
C ARG A 65 -7.11 -13.75 -18.94
N ARG A 66 -7.70 -14.72 -18.23
CA ARG A 66 -7.92 -14.68 -16.79
C ARG A 66 -7.52 -15.98 -16.13
N GLU A 67 -7.03 -15.91 -14.90
CA GLU A 67 -6.54 -17.06 -14.13
C GLU A 67 -7.01 -17.00 -12.69
N VAL A 68 -7.41 -18.13 -12.11
CA VAL A 68 -7.74 -18.23 -10.69
C VAL A 68 -6.45 -18.50 -9.92
N GLU A 69 -6.18 -17.71 -8.89
CA GLU A 69 -4.85 -17.62 -8.27
C GLU A 69 -4.75 -18.29 -6.90
N ASP A 70 -5.87 -18.71 -6.33
CA ASP A 70 -5.96 -19.34 -5.02
C ASP A 70 -6.88 -20.57 -5.03
N ALA A 71 -6.63 -21.51 -4.13
CA ALA A 71 -7.46 -22.73 -4.02
C ALA A 71 -8.86 -22.43 -3.48
N ALA A 72 -9.05 -21.27 -2.83
CA ALA A 72 -10.34 -20.77 -2.41
C ALA A 72 -11.19 -20.19 -3.56
N GLN A 73 -10.62 -20.07 -4.78
CA GLN A 73 -11.27 -19.45 -5.94
C GLN A 73 -11.80 -18.03 -5.66
N SER A 74 -11.13 -17.31 -4.76
CA SER A 74 -11.53 -15.98 -4.32
C SER A 74 -10.79 -14.89 -5.07
N VAL A 75 -9.66 -15.20 -5.72
CA VAL A 75 -8.83 -14.23 -6.45
C VAL A 75 -8.66 -14.65 -7.90
N CYS A 76 -8.86 -13.71 -8.81
CA CYS A 76 -8.65 -13.91 -10.24
C CYS A 76 -7.73 -12.82 -10.81
N SER A 77 -6.70 -13.22 -11.55
CA SER A 77 -5.87 -12.31 -12.34
C SER A 77 -6.48 -12.08 -13.71
N PHE A 78 -6.32 -10.85 -14.21
CA PHE A 78 -6.72 -10.44 -15.56
C PHE A 78 -5.50 -9.84 -16.26
N TYR A 79 -5.19 -10.36 -17.44
CA TYR A 79 -4.08 -9.93 -18.27
C TYR A 79 -4.62 -9.00 -19.35
N LEU A 80 -4.16 -7.76 -19.34
CA LEU A 80 -4.70 -6.65 -20.11
C LEU A 80 -3.71 -6.24 -21.18
N VAL A 81 -4.18 -6.24 -22.41
CA VAL A 81 -3.42 -5.86 -23.60
C VAL A 81 -4.08 -4.66 -24.28
N PRO A 82 -3.31 -3.80 -24.97
CA PRO A 82 -3.86 -2.64 -25.65
C PRO A 82 -4.74 -3.07 -26.82
N GLU A 83 -5.99 -2.59 -26.85
CA GLU A 83 -6.92 -2.89 -27.97
C GLU A 83 -6.53 -2.15 -29.25
N ASP A 84 -5.94 -0.97 -29.12
CA ASP A 84 -5.50 -0.12 -30.23
C ASP A 84 -4.12 -0.49 -30.80
N GLY A 85 -3.50 -1.57 -30.30
CA GLY A 85 -2.16 -2.04 -30.71
C GLY A 85 -0.99 -1.13 -30.34
N ARG A 86 -1.22 0.00 -29.66
CA ARG A 86 -0.12 0.89 -29.25
C ARG A 86 0.60 0.33 -28.01
N PRO A 87 1.91 0.59 -27.83
CA PRO A 87 2.65 0.07 -26.68
C PRO A 87 2.04 0.43 -25.32
N LEU A 88 2.27 -0.43 -24.33
CA LEU A 88 2.01 -0.12 -22.93
C LEU A 88 3.20 0.66 -22.36
N PRO A 89 2.97 1.83 -21.73
CA PRO A 89 4.02 2.54 -21.03
C PRO A 89 4.55 1.73 -19.84
N PRO A 90 5.82 1.87 -19.47
CA PRO A 90 6.31 1.26 -18.24
C PRO A 90 5.67 1.95 -17.02
N PHE A 91 5.67 1.26 -15.88
CA PHE A 91 5.19 1.79 -14.60
C PHE A 91 6.20 1.52 -13.47
N LEU A 92 5.98 2.13 -12.30
CA LEU A 92 6.80 1.87 -11.11
C LEU A 92 6.19 0.71 -10.28
N PRO A 93 6.97 -0.29 -9.85
CA PRO A 93 6.42 -1.47 -9.19
C PRO A 93 5.69 -1.11 -7.88
N GLY A 94 4.39 -1.40 -7.82
CA GLY A 94 3.48 -0.99 -6.75
C GLY A 94 2.36 -0.05 -7.20
N GLN A 95 2.48 0.60 -8.36
CA GLN A 95 1.43 1.43 -8.94
C GLN A 95 0.15 0.65 -9.29
N PHE A 96 -0.94 1.36 -9.52
CA PHE A 96 -2.25 0.80 -9.85
C PHE A 96 -2.81 1.34 -11.18
N LEU A 97 -3.83 0.65 -11.67
CA LEU A 97 -4.69 1.09 -12.77
C LEU A 97 -6.04 1.57 -12.23
N THR A 98 -6.58 2.65 -12.80
CA THR A 98 -7.93 3.16 -12.49
C THR A 98 -8.91 2.74 -13.57
N PHE A 99 -9.90 1.94 -13.21
CA PHE A 99 -10.93 1.42 -14.10
C PHE A 99 -12.21 2.23 -13.99
N ARG A 100 -12.87 2.44 -15.12
CA ARG A 100 -14.27 2.88 -15.20
C ARG A 100 -15.10 1.73 -15.75
N LEU A 101 -16.07 1.29 -14.96
CA LEU A 101 -16.86 0.10 -15.20
C LEU A 101 -18.32 0.51 -15.34
N ASP A 102 -18.96 0.07 -16.42
CA ASP A 102 -20.40 0.21 -16.59
C ASP A 102 -21.05 -1.10 -16.11
N ILE A 103 -21.49 -1.11 -14.84
CA ILE A 103 -22.03 -2.31 -14.18
C ILE A 103 -23.53 -2.39 -14.45
N PRO A 104 -24.04 -3.46 -15.08
CA PRO A 104 -25.47 -3.63 -15.29
C PRO A 104 -26.25 -3.63 -13.98
N VAL A 105 -27.37 -2.91 -13.94
CA VAL A 105 -28.32 -2.89 -12.83
C VAL A 105 -29.70 -3.36 -13.30
N ALA A 106 -30.57 -3.72 -12.35
CA ALA A 106 -31.95 -4.11 -12.69
C ALA A 106 -32.63 -2.97 -13.49
N ALA A 107 -33.46 -3.36 -14.48
CA ALA A 107 -34.12 -2.49 -15.48
C ALA A 107 -33.31 -2.13 -16.75
N GLY A 108 -32.21 -2.84 -17.05
CA GLY A 108 -31.50 -2.68 -18.34
C GLY A 108 -30.58 -1.45 -18.42
N ASN A 109 -30.48 -0.70 -17.32
CA ASN A 109 -29.53 0.40 -17.18
C ASN A 109 -28.18 -0.11 -16.69
N ALA A 110 -27.14 0.72 -16.82
CA ALA A 110 -25.83 0.48 -16.22
C ALA A 110 -25.48 1.61 -15.23
N GLU A 111 -24.85 1.26 -14.12
CA GLU A 111 -24.26 2.24 -13.21
C GLU A 111 -22.74 2.28 -13.41
N GLN A 112 -22.21 3.49 -13.52
CA GLN A 112 -20.79 3.70 -13.65
C GLN A 112 -20.09 3.66 -12.29
N ILE A 113 -19.12 2.76 -12.14
CA ILE A 113 -18.28 2.63 -10.96
C ILE A 113 -16.81 2.81 -11.35
N VAL A 114 -16.09 3.60 -10.54
CA VAL A 114 -14.64 3.77 -10.68
C VAL A 114 -13.90 3.05 -9.55
N ARG A 115 -12.93 2.18 -9.89
CA ARG A 115 -12.11 1.46 -8.90
C ARG A 115 -10.65 1.36 -9.33
N CYS A 116 -9.77 1.28 -8.36
CA CYS A 116 -8.34 1.09 -8.56
C CYS A 116 -7.93 -0.34 -8.23
N TYR A 117 -7.03 -0.91 -9.02
CA TYR A 117 -6.42 -2.20 -8.75
C TYR A 117 -4.92 -2.12 -9.01
N SER A 118 -4.11 -2.48 -8.02
CA SER A 118 -2.65 -2.52 -8.14
C SER A 118 -2.23 -3.44 -9.28
N LEU A 119 -1.24 -2.99 -10.05
CA LEU A 119 -0.55 -3.84 -11.01
C LEU A 119 0.15 -4.93 -10.20
N SER A 120 -0.13 -6.19 -10.50
CA SER A 120 0.29 -7.34 -9.69
C SER A 120 1.47 -8.12 -10.27
N ASP A 121 2.12 -7.57 -11.29
CA ASP A 121 3.33 -8.10 -11.93
C ASP A 121 4.41 -7.03 -12.10
N ALA A 122 5.62 -7.43 -12.46
CA ALA A 122 6.67 -6.48 -12.84
C ALA A 122 6.26 -5.66 -14.08
N PRO A 123 6.83 -4.47 -14.29
CA PRO A 123 6.66 -3.70 -15.52
C PRO A 123 7.05 -4.51 -16.75
N ARG A 124 6.10 -4.67 -17.68
CA ARG A 124 6.30 -5.41 -18.93
C ARG A 124 5.67 -4.67 -20.11
N PRO A 125 6.23 -4.84 -21.33
CA PRO A 125 5.69 -4.18 -22.52
C PRO A 125 4.50 -4.93 -23.15
N ASP A 126 4.34 -6.22 -22.87
CA ASP A 126 3.36 -7.11 -23.51
C ASP A 126 1.99 -7.08 -22.82
N TYR A 127 1.93 -6.97 -21.50
CA TYR A 127 0.67 -6.89 -20.77
C TYR A 127 0.78 -6.10 -19.46
N TYR A 128 -0.37 -5.66 -18.96
CA TYR A 128 -0.57 -5.36 -17.55
C TYR A 128 -1.35 -6.49 -16.87
N ARG A 129 -1.03 -6.79 -15.61
CA ARG A 129 -1.79 -7.75 -14.82
C ARG A 129 -2.37 -7.07 -13.59
N VAL A 130 -3.65 -7.31 -13.33
CA VAL A 130 -4.31 -6.96 -12.07
C VAL A 130 -4.90 -8.24 -11.47
N SER A 131 -4.81 -8.41 -10.15
CA SER A 131 -5.40 -9.55 -9.46
C SER A 131 -6.45 -9.08 -8.47
N ILE A 132 -7.69 -9.54 -8.65
CA ILE A 132 -8.87 -8.98 -8.01
C ILE A 132 -9.51 -10.04 -7.12
N LYS A 133 -9.64 -9.72 -5.83
CA LYS A 133 -10.38 -10.54 -4.87
C LYS A 133 -11.88 -10.28 -4.99
N ARG A 134 -12.69 -11.35 -5.07
CA ARG A 134 -14.14 -11.29 -4.92
C ARG A 134 -14.47 -10.87 -3.49
N VAL A 135 -15.29 -9.83 -3.34
CA VAL A 135 -15.81 -9.40 -2.04
C VAL A 135 -17.26 -9.87 -1.93
N PRO A 136 -17.54 -11.01 -1.27
CA PRO A 136 -18.91 -11.45 -1.03
C PRO A 136 -19.60 -10.54 -0.01
N SER A 137 -20.92 -10.70 0.13
CA SER A 137 -21.64 -10.14 1.28
C SER A 137 -20.99 -10.63 2.58
N PRO A 138 -20.80 -9.75 3.57
CA PRO A 138 -20.35 -10.18 4.88
C PRO A 138 -21.34 -11.21 5.45
N GLU A 139 -20.81 -12.27 6.06
CA GLU A 139 -21.63 -13.33 6.65
C GLU A 139 -22.57 -12.75 7.72
N GLY A 140 -23.85 -13.12 7.66
CA GLY A 140 -24.88 -12.59 8.56
C GLY A 140 -25.26 -11.12 8.34
N SER A 141 -24.84 -10.50 7.22
CA SER A 141 -25.15 -9.10 6.90
C SER A 141 -26.11 -8.96 5.73
N THR A 142 -26.90 -7.88 5.73
CA THR A 142 -27.72 -7.44 4.59
C THR A 142 -26.92 -6.60 3.58
N VAL A 143 -25.65 -6.29 3.86
CA VAL A 143 -24.79 -5.54 2.95
C VAL A 143 -24.55 -6.35 1.66
N PRO A 144 -24.83 -5.80 0.48
CA PRO A 144 -24.66 -6.51 -0.79
C PRO A 144 -23.18 -6.82 -1.09
N PRO A 145 -22.89 -7.78 -1.99
CA PRO A 145 -21.52 -8.07 -2.38
C PRO A 145 -20.87 -6.88 -3.10
N GLY A 146 -19.54 -6.86 -3.10
CA GLY A 146 -18.76 -5.81 -3.73
C GLY A 146 -18.98 -5.77 -5.25
N ARG A 147 -19.67 -4.73 -5.72
CA ARG A 147 -20.15 -4.60 -7.10
C ARG A 147 -19.07 -4.77 -8.17
N SER A 148 -17.96 -4.03 -8.04
CA SER A 148 -16.83 -4.08 -8.98
C SER A 148 -16.17 -5.46 -9.00
N SER A 149 -15.85 -6.01 -7.82
CA SER A 149 -15.23 -7.33 -7.73
C SER A 149 -16.13 -8.44 -8.25
N THR A 150 -17.43 -8.36 -8.01
CA THR A 150 -18.43 -9.29 -8.54
C THR A 150 -18.51 -9.19 -10.06
N TYR A 151 -18.57 -7.98 -10.63
CA TYR A 151 -18.56 -7.76 -12.07
C TYR A 151 -17.32 -8.40 -12.75
N PHE A 152 -16.12 -8.18 -12.19
CA PHE A 152 -14.90 -8.80 -12.71
C PHE A 152 -14.96 -10.33 -12.70
N HIS A 153 -15.48 -10.93 -11.64
CA HIS A 153 -15.50 -12.39 -11.54
C HIS A 153 -16.60 -13.04 -12.39
N ASP A 154 -17.76 -12.38 -12.50
CA ASP A 154 -18.97 -12.95 -13.12
C ASP A 154 -19.10 -12.61 -14.61
N GLN A 155 -18.66 -11.42 -15.03
CA GLN A 155 -18.94 -10.90 -16.39
C GLN A 155 -17.68 -10.65 -17.22
N VAL A 156 -16.54 -10.37 -16.58
CA VAL A 156 -15.29 -10.12 -17.32
C VAL A 156 -14.66 -11.45 -17.73
N ALA A 157 -14.45 -11.61 -19.04
CA ALA A 157 -13.88 -12.78 -19.68
C ALA A 157 -12.78 -12.37 -20.69
N ALA A 158 -12.08 -13.36 -21.24
CA ALA A 158 -11.20 -13.10 -22.38
C ALA A 158 -12.00 -12.44 -23.52
N GLY A 159 -11.44 -11.39 -24.11
CA GLY A 159 -12.10 -10.54 -25.11
C GLY A 159 -12.85 -9.33 -24.53
N SER A 160 -13.14 -9.28 -23.22
CA SER A 160 -13.81 -8.12 -22.62
C SER A 160 -12.98 -6.84 -22.78
N LEU A 161 -13.66 -5.73 -23.07
CA LEU A 161 -13.06 -4.40 -23.20
C LEU A 161 -13.25 -3.60 -21.91
N LEU A 162 -12.18 -3.03 -21.39
CA LEU A 162 -12.15 -2.29 -20.12
C LEU A 162 -11.59 -0.89 -20.34
N GLN A 163 -12.24 0.12 -19.75
CA GLN A 163 -11.76 1.51 -19.80
C GLN A 163 -10.83 1.78 -18.62
N VAL A 164 -9.58 2.16 -18.92
CA VAL A 164 -8.51 2.27 -17.93
C VAL A 164 -7.73 3.58 -18.09
N ARG A 165 -7.40 4.26 -16.99
CA ARG A 165 -6.39 5.33 -16.99
C ARG A 165 -4.97 4.76 -16.98
N ALA A 166 -3.99 5.56 -17.38
CA ALA A 166 -2.59 5.17 -17.30
C ALA A 166 -2.19 4.77 -15.85
N PRO A 167 -1.17 3.91 -15.68
CA PRO A 167 -0.64 3.58 -14.36
C PRO A 167 -0.34 4.81 -13.53
N SER A 168 -0.73 4.77 -12.25
CA SER A 168 -0.56 5.90 -11.34
C SER A 168 -0.41 5.44 -9.89
N GLY A 169 -0.17 6.39 -8.97
CA GLY A 169 0.04 6.11 -7.55
C GLY A 169 1.48 6.25 -7.08
N HIS A 170 1.62 6.44 -5.77
CA HIS A 170 2.88 6.79 -5.10
C HIS A 170 3.44 5.66 -4.23
N PHE A 171 2.68 4.58 -4.04
CA PHE A 171 3.13 3.42 -3.30
C PHE A 171 3.94 2.50 -4.22
N HIS A 172 5.21 2.83 -4.41
CA HIS A 172 6.11 2.04 -5.24
C HIS A 172 7.47 1.84 -4.58
N ILE A 173 8.14 0.75 -4.96
CA ILE A 173 9.45 0.44 -4.42
C ILE A 173 10.49 1.49 -4.85
N ASN A 174 11.42 1.81 -3.96
CA ASN A 174 12.57 2.63 -4.29
C ASN A 174 13.60 1.82 -5.10
N ARG A 175 14.43 2.51 -5.86
CA ARG A 175 15.44 1.90 -6.74
C ARG A 175 16.82 1.74 -6.10
N SER A 176 16.94 1.85 -4.78
CA SER A 176 18.21 1.54 -4.09
C SER A 176 18.42 0.03 -4.02
N ASP A 177 19.64 -0.41 -3.71
CA ASP A 177 19.94 -1.83 -3.47
C ASP A 177 19.82 -2.23 -1.99
N GLU A 178 19.31 -1.32 -1.14
CA GLU A 178 19.10 -1.62 0.29
C GLU A 178 18.05 -2.74 0.48
N PRO A 179 18.19 -3.58 1.51
CA PRO A 179 17.25 -4.66 1.80
C PRO A 179 15.80 -4.17 1.92
N VAL A 180 14.87 -4.98 1.45
CA VAL A 180 13.43 -4.67 1.48
C VAL A 180 12.64 -5.76 2.20
N VAL A 181 11.70 -5.30 3.01
CA VAL A 181 10.71 -6.12 3.70
C VAL A 181 9.33 -5.78 3.14
N LEU A 182 8.78 -6.69 2.35
CA LEU A 182 7.43 -6.65 1.82
C LEU A 182 6.49 -7.35 2.81
N ILE A 183 5.42 -6.68 3.23
CA ILE A 183 4.44 -7.21 4.17
C ILE A 183 3.06 -7.13 3.53
N ALA A 184 2.48 -8.29 3.28
CA ALA A 184 1.18 -8.43 2.61
C ALA A 184 0.13 -9.06 3.53
N GLY A 185 -1.07 -8.49 3.55
CA GLY A 185 -2.25 -9.11 4.14
C GLY A 185 -3.32 -9.41 3.08
N GLY A 186 -3.64 -10.70 2.87
CA GLY A 186 -4.67 -11.12 1.92
C GLY A 186 -4.40 -10.63 0.50
N ILE A 187 -5.29 -9.80 -0.05
CA ILE A 187 -5.13 -9.25 -1.41
C ILE A 187 -4.07 -8.14 -1.50
N GLY A 188 -3.58 -7.60 -0.36
CA GLY A 188 -2.46 -6.65 -0.34
C GLY A 188 -1.13 -7.20 -0.88
N ILE A 189 -1.11 -8.49 -1.24
CA ILE A 189 -0.02 -9.14 -1.97
C ILE A 189 0.20 -8.58 -3.38
N THR A 190 -0.81 -7.92 -3.98
CA THR A 190 -0.74 -7.47 -5.38
C THR A 190 0.38 -6.47 -5.65
N PRO A 191 0.51 -5.31 -4.97
CA PRO A 191 1.65 -4.43 -5.18
C PRO A 191 2.98 -5.11 -4.77
N MET A 192 2.95 -6.00 -3.76
CA MET A 192 4.14 -6.73 -3.33
C MET A 192 4.68 -7.68 -4.41
N LEU A 193 3.81 -8.37 -5.15
CA LEU A 193 4.21 -9.22 -6.28
C LEU A 193 4.86 -8.41 -7.39
N SER A 194 4.34 -7.21 -7.68
CA SER A 194 4.96 -6.30 -8.65
C SER A 194 6.36 -5.90 -8.21
N MET A 195 6.52 -5.47 -6.96
CA MET A 195 7.81 -5.10 -6.37
C MET A 195 8.79 -6.27 -6.35
N LEU A 196 8.32 -7.45 -5.93
CA LEU A 196 9.11 -8.68 -5.82
C LEU A 196 9.63 -9.14 -7.19
N ASN A 197 8.73 -9.30 -8.16
CA ASN A 197 9.09 -9.76 -9.50
C ASN A 197 10.07 -8.78 -10.17
N TRP A 198 9.85 -7.47 -10.00
CA TRP A 198 10.76 -6.46 -10.53
C TRP A 198 12.14 -6.49 -9.86
N CYS A 199 12.21 -6.59 -8.52
CA CYS A 199 13.50 -6.65 -7.82
C CYS A 199 14.29 -7.90 -8.21
N LEU A 200 13.64 -9.07 -8.31
CA LEU A 200 14.34 -10.30 -8.69
C LEU A 200 14.86 -10.27 -10.12
N ALA A 201 14.20 -9.55 -11.02
CA ALA A 201 14.65 -9.37 -12.41
C ALA A 201 15.74 -8.30 -12.53
N GLU A 202 15.53 -7.12 -11.95
CA GLU A 202 16.36 -5.92 -12.19
C GLU A 202 17.41 -5.68 -11.11
N GLN A 203 17.25 -6.26 -9.92
CA GLN A 203 18.14 -6.11 -8.76
C GLN A 203 18.42 -7.48 -8.10
N PRO A 204 18.95 -8.46 -8.84
CA PRO A 204 19.03 -9.85 -8.38
C PRO A 204 19.88 -10.08 -7.12
N GLY A 205 20.71 -9.12 -6.71
CA GLY A 205 21.49 -9.16 -5.47
C GLY A 205 20.81 -8.50 -4.26
N ARG A 206 19.70 -7.79 -4.46
CA ARG A 206 18.98 -7.09 -3.38
C ARG A 206 18.35 -8.11 -2.45
N GLU A 207 18.55 -7.95 -1.14
CA GLU A 207 17.90 -8.85 -0.18
C GLU A 207 16.42 -8.51 -0.03
N LEU A 208 15.57 -9.53 -0.15
CA LEU A 208 14.13 -9.40 -0.16
C LEU A 208 13.51 -10.33 0.88
N TRP A 209 12.61 -9.78 1.68
CA TRP A 209 11.78 -10.54 2.61
C TRP A 209 10.32 -10.34 2.23
N LEU A 210 9.54 -11.41 2.13
CA LEU A 210 8.09 -11.33 1.99
C LEU A 210 7.42 -12.00 3.19
N PHE A 211 6.75 -11.22 4.02
CA PHE A 211 5.84 -11.70 5.06
C PHE A 211 4.42 -11.64 4.54
N TYR A 212 3.83 -12.80 4.25
CA TYR A 212 2.51 -12.90 3.64
C TYR A 212 1.50 -13.54 4.60
N GLY A 213 0.59 -12.72 5.11
CA GLY A 213 -0.49 -13.12 6.00
C GLY A 213 -1.79 -13.45 5.26
N VAL A 214 -2.30 -14.66 5.45
CA VAL A 214 -3.63 -15.11 5.02
C VAL A 214 -4.33 -15.88 6.14
N ARG A 215 -5.61 -16.25 5.96
CA ARG A 215 -6.30 -17.04 6.99
C ARG A 215 -5.75 -18.47 7.05
N ASN A 216 -5.61 -19.12 5.92
CA ASN A 216 -5.12 -20.49 5.77
C ASN A 216 -4.50 -20.69 4.38
N GLY A 217 -3.91 -21.86 4.14
CA GLY A 217 -3.21 -22.18 2.90
C GLY A 217 -4.06 -22.11 1.64
N ARG A 218 -5.40 -22.21 1.74
CA ARG A 218 -6.29 -22.11 0.57
C ARG A 218 -6.37 -20.71 -0.03
N GLU A 219 -6.03 -19.69 0.75
CA GLU A 219 -6.09 -18.28 0.35
C GLU A 219 -4.75 -17.72 -0.14
N LEU A 220 -3.72 -18.56 -0.23
CA LEU A 220 -2.44 -18.15 -0.79
C LEU A 220 -2.59 -17.87 -2.29
N VAL A 221 -2.54 -16.59 -2.63
CA VAL A 221 -2.51 -16.12 -4.02
C VAL A 221 -1.15 -16.46 -4.62
N MET A 222 -1.15 -17.09 -5.80
CA MET A 222 0.07 -17.40 -6.56
C MET A 222 1.09 -18.26 -5.80
N LYS A 223 0.62 -19.19 -4.95
CA LYS A 223 1.50 -20.06 -4.15
C LYS A 223 2.62 -20.73 -4.96
N PRO A 224 2.36 -21.40 -6.11
CA PRO A 224 3.42 -22.08 -6.86
C PRO A 224 4.49 -21.11 -7.38
N HIS A 225 4.09 -19.90 -7.79
CA HIS A 225 5.01 -18.86 -8.23
C HIS A 225 5.91 -18.40 -7.08
N LEU A 226 5.33 -18.10 -5.91
CA LEU A 226 6.10 -17.69 -4.73
C LEU A 226 7.10 -18.77 -4.26
N GLU A 227 6.68 -20.03 -4.25
CA GLU A 227 7.55 -21.17 -3.90
C GLU A 227 8.68 -21.35 -4.92
N THR A 228 8.38 -21.19 -6.22
CA THR A 228 9.38 -21.24 -7.30
C THR A 228 10.42 -20.13 -7.15
N LEU A 229 9.99 -18.89 -6.89
CA LEU A 229 10.89 -17.77 -6.65
C LEU A 229 11.77 -18.00 -5.40
N ALA A 230 11.17 -18.47 -4.31
CA ALA A 230 11.90 -18.75 -3.08
C ALA A 230 12.95 -19.86 -3.24
N ALA A 231 12.69 -20.86 -4.09
CA ALA A 231 13.65 -21.90 -4.42
C ALA A 231 14.77 -21.42 -5.37
N ALA A 232 14.45 -20.50 -6.29
CA ALA A 232 15.39 -20.02 -7.31
C ALA A 232 16.34 -18.92 -6.80
N HIS A 233 15.94 -18.14 -5.79
CA HIS A 233 16.66 -16.94 -5.36
C HIS A 233 17.09 -17.02 -3.88
N PRO A 234 18.39 -17.22 -3.58
CA PRO A 234 18.87 -17.36 -2.19
C PRO A 234 18.76 -16.07 -1.36
N ASN A 235 18.69 -14.91 -2.02
CA ASN A 235 18.47 -13.59 -1.43
C ASN A 235 16.99 -13.25 -1.20
N PHE A 236 16.07 -14.16 -1.55
CA PHE A 236 14.65 -14.02 -1.29
C PHE A 236 14.20 -14.93 -0.15
N HIS A 237 13.61 -14.32 0.86
CA HIS A 237 13.14 -14.98 2.07
C HIS A 237 11.62 -14.87 2.17
N LEU A 238 10.94 -15.94 1.76
CA LEU A 238 9.49 -16.08 1.94
C LEU A 238 9.15 -16.44 3.39
N ARG A 239 8.11 -15.82 3.97
CA ARG A 239 7.53 -16.12 5.28
C ARG A 239 6.00 -16.10 5.18
N LEU A 240 5.38 -17.25 5.32
CA LEU A 240 3.93 -17.40 5.22
C LEU A 240 3.32 -17.41 6.63
N CYS A 241 2.24 -16.67 6.85
CA CYS A 241 1.61 -16.52 8.16
C CYS A 241 0.12 -16.85 8.07
N PHE A 242 -0.33 -17.86 8.82
CA PHE A 242 -1.72 -18.31 8.82
C PHE A 242 -2.41 -17.98 10.15
N SER A 243 -3.40 -17.10 10.11
CA SER A 243 -4.14 -16.72 11.33
C SER A 243 -5.14 -17.77 11.80
N ALA A 244 -5.59 -18.63 10.91
CA ALA A 244 -6.56 -19.70 11.16
C ALA A 244 -6.22 -20.93 10.29
N PRO A 245 -5.05 -21.57 10.50
CA PRO A 245 -4.56 -22.64 9.65
C PRO A 245 -5.48 -23.87 9.69
N LEU A 246 -5.58 -24.56 8.57
CA LEU A 246 -6.21 -25.86 8.45
C LEU A 246 -5.29 -26.96 9.01
N PRO A 247 -5.80 -28.16 9.35
CA PRO A 247 -4.99 -29.26 9.86
C PRO A 247 -3.79 -29.63 8.96
N GLU A 248 -3.97 -29.57 7.64
CA GLU A 248 -2.96 -29.88 6.63
C GLU A 248 -1.90 -28.77 6.46
N ASP A 249 -2.22 -27.53 6.83
CA ASP A 249 -1.38 -26.37 6.55
C ASP A 249 -0.04 -26.41 7.29
N MET A 250 -0.02 -26.92 8.52
CA MET A 250 1.09 -26.70 9.46
C MET A 250 2.22 -27.72 9.39
N THR A 251 2.28 -28.54 8.34
CA THR A 251 3.27 -29.63 8.24
C THR A 251 4.48 -29.27 7.38
N GLY A 252 5.69 -29.45 7.93
CA GLY A 252 6.92 -29.65 7.15
C GLY A 252 7.56 -28.45 6.45
N GLN A 253 7.12 -27.19 6.67
CA GLN A 253 7.69 -26.03 5.96
C GLN A 253 8.39 -25.03 6.91
N PRO A 254 9.72 -24.78 6.76
CA PRO A 254 10.48 -23.93 7.69
C PRO A 254 10.13 -22.44 7.63
N HIS A 255 9.42 -22.01 6.58
CA HIS A 255 9.02 -20.62 6.36
C HIS A 255 7.58 -20.32 6.79
N LEU A 256 6.91 -21.27 7.45
CA LEU A 256 5.52 -21.15 7.88
C LEU A 256 5.40 -20.73 9.35
N HIS A 257 4.50 -19.78 9.60
CA HIS A 257 4.23 -19.23 10.92
C HIS A 257 2.72 -19.28 11.24
N ARG A 258 2.40 -19.65 12.48
CA ARG A 258 1.03 -19.57 13.00
C ARG A 258 0.79 -18.16 13.56
N GLY A 259 -0.37 -17.59 13.20
CA GLY A 259 -0.77 -16.25 13.63
C GLY A 259 -0.71 -15.23 12.48
N ARG A 260 -0.91 -13.96 12.86
CA ARG A 260 -0.78 -12.83 11.93
C ARG A 260 0.68 -12.38 11.87
N VAL A 261 1.04 -11.69 10.79
CA VAL A 261 2.31 -10.96 10.73
C VAL A 261 2.29 -9.88 11.83
N ASP A 262 3.28 -9.90 12.71
CA ASP A 262 3.44 -8.93 13.79
C ASP A 262 4.90 -8.50 13.97
N ILE A 263 5.12 -7.46 14.79
CA ILE A 263 6.46 -6.92 15.03
C ILE A 263 7.41 -7.92 15.69
N ASN A 264 6.89 -8.87 16.47
CA ASN A 264 7.69 -9.88 17.16
C ASN A 264 8.29 -10.87 16.16
N LEU A 265 7.48 -11.31 15.19
CA LEU A 265 7.93 -12.15 14.09
C LEU A 265 8.99 -11.44 13.25
N LEU A 266 8.77 -10.16 12.91
CA LEU A 266 9.75 -9.36 12.16
C LEU A 266 11.09 -9.29 12.92
N ARG A 267 11.06 -8.98 14.23
CA ARG A 267 12.26 -8.94 15.09
C ARG A 267 12.98 -10.29 15.19
N LEU A 268 12.24 -11.39 15.13
CA LEU A 268 12.80 -12.74 15.21
C LEU A 268 13.49 -13.16 13.91
N GLN A 269 12.92 -12.78 12.76
CA GLN A 269 13.34 -13.28 11.45
C GLN A 269 14.32 -12.35 10.74
N LEU A 270 14.17 -11.02 10.90
CA LEU A 270 14.97 -10.07 10.16
C LEU A 270 16.38 -9.92 10.73
N PRO A 271 17.40 -9.77 9.86
CA PRO A 271 18.74 -9.40 10.29
C PRO A 271 18.76 -7.98 10.86
N LEU A 272 19.70 -7.72 11.78
CA LEU A 272 19.90 -6.40 12.39
C LEU A 272 20.63 -5.45 11.43
N LYS A 273 19.94 -4.99 10.39
CA LYS A 273 20.44 -3.99 9.43
C LYS A 273 19.30 -3.08 8.95
N PRO A 274 19.62 -1.90 8.39
CA PRO A 274 18.60 -1.01 7.83
C PRO A 274 17.88 -1.66 6.65
N CYS A 275 16.55 -1.62 6.68
CA CYS A 275 15.68 -2.10 5.60
C CYS A 275 14.63 -1.04 5.27
N HIS A 276 14.07 -1.09 4.06
CA HIS A 276 12.81 -0.43 3.74
C HIS A 276 11.64 -1.40 3.94
N PHE A 277 10.57 -0.93 4.57
CA PHE A 277 9.35 -1.69 4.81
C PHE A 277 8.23 -1.20 3.90
N TYR A 278 7.60 -2.11 3.17
CA TYR A 278 6.43 -1.85 2.34
C TYR A 278 5.27 -2.70 2.84
N ILE A 279 4.17 -2.05 3.27
CA ILE A 279 3.06 -2.73 3.95
C ILE A 279 1.77 -2.48 3.19
N CYS A 280 1.09 -3.55 2.78
CA CYS A 280 -0.22 -3.45 2.17
C CYS A 280 -1.13 -4.55 2.68
N GLY A 281 -2.30 -4.18 3.19
CA GLY A 281 -3.22 -5.13 3.80
C GLY A 281 -4.41 -4.47 4.49
N PRO A 282 -5.16 -5.24 5.30
CA PRO A 282 -6.28 -4.72 6.08
C PRO A 282 -5.86 -3.57 7.00
N THR A 283 -6.76 -2.62 7.25
CA THR A 283 -6.51 -1.46 8.12
C THR A 283 -5.95 -1.85 9.49
N THR A 284 -6.45 -2.92 10.09
CA THR A 284 -5.97 -3.44 11.38
C THR A 284 -4.51 -3.91 11.37
N MET A 285 -4.01 -4.39 10.21
CA MET A 285 -2.60 -4.74 10.05
C MET A 285 -1.74 -3.47 10.00
N LEU A 286 -2.19 -2.44 9.27
CA LEU A 286 -1.48 -1.17 9.17
C LEU A 286 -1.43 -0.45 10.53
N GLU A 287 -2.58 -0.37 11.22
CA GLU A 287 -2.71 0.22 12.55
C GLU A 287 -1.85 -0.47 13.60
N SER A 288 -1.57 -1.78 13.43
CA SER A 288 -0.70 -2.52 14.33
C SER A 288 0.78 -2.41 13.98
N LEU A 289 1.14 -2.53 12.70
CA LEU A 289 2.55 -2.63 12.29
C LEU A 289 3.24 -1.27 12.14
N VAL A 290 2.55 -0.26 11.60
CA VAL A 290 3.18 1.04 11.33
C VAL A 290 3.65 1.70 12.65
N PRO A 291 2.83 1.80 13.71
CA PRO A 291 3.31 2.33 14.99
C PRO A 291 4.37 1.43 15.63
N ALA A 292 4.25 0.11 15.53
CA ALA A 292 5.21 -0.80 16.13
C ALA A 292 6.60 -0.75 15.45
N LEU A 293 6.66 -0.45 14.15
CA LEU A 293 7.92 -0.19 13.42
C LEU A 293 8.55 1.13 13.86
N ASP A 294 7.74 2.16 14.03
CA ASP A 294 8.17 3.47 14.55
C ASP A 294 8.73 3.33 15.98
N GLU A 295 8.02 2.62 16.87
CA GLU A 295 8.48 2.29 18.22
C GLU A 295 9.73 1.39 18.22
N TRP A 296 9.92 0.57 17.18
CA TRP A 296 11.16 -0.20 16.98
C TRP A 296 12.33 0.69 16.51
N GLY A 297 12.09 1.95 16.18
CA GLY A 297 13.10 2.90 15.74
C GLY A 297 13.40 2.86 14.24
N VAL A 298 12.50 2.29 13.43
CA VAL A 298 12.62 2.37 11.97
C VAL A 298 12.32 3.80 11.53
N PRO A 299 13.25 4.49 10.82
CA PRO A 299 13.00 5.85 10.35
C PRO A 299 11.74 5.95 9.47
N ASP A 300 10.96 7.02 9.63
CA ASP A 300 9.72 7.26 8.87
C ASP A 300 9.92 7.08 7.36
N ALA A 301 10.99 7.66 6.81
CA ALA A 301 11.31 7.59 5.38
C ALA A 301 11.53 6.15 4.84
N ARG A 302 11.59 5.14 5.73
CA ARG A 302 11.74 3.73 5.42
C ARG A 302 10.48 2.91 5.70
N ILE A 303 9.38 3.52 6.14
CA ILE A 303 8.08 2.87 6.37
C ILE A 303 7.10 3.37 5.31
N HIS A 304 6.78 2.51 4.35
CA HIS A 304 5.86 2.80 3.27
C HIS A 304 4.62 1.91 3.42
N PHE A 305 3.43 2.45 3.24
CA PHE A 305 2.21 1.65 3.33
C PHE A 305 1.10 2.15 2.40
N GLU A 306 0.19 1.25 2.05
CA GLU A 306 -1.03 1.53 1.29
C GLU A 306 -2.22 0.76 1.87
N ALA A 307 -3.36 1.45 1.99
CA ALA A 307 -4.63 0.88 2.45
C ALA A 307 -5.62 0.75 1.28
N PHE A 308 -6.27 -0.41 1.16
CA PHE A 308 -7.31 -0.66 0.15
C PHE A 308 -8.72 -0.27 0.63
N GLY A 309 -8.83 0.92 1.22
CA GLY A 309 -10.06 1.45 1.80
C GLY A 309 -9.78 2.63 2.75
N PRO A 310 -10.82 3.24 3.34
CA PRO A 310 -10.61 4.27 4.36
C PRO A 310 -9.78 3.71 5.51
N SER A 311 -8.76 4.45 5.92
CA SER A 311 -7.86 4.07 7.02
C SER A 311 -7.55 5.31 7.84
N SER A 312 -7.36 5.17 9.16
CA SER A 312 -7.00 6.28 10.05
C SER A 312 -5.78 5.89 10.88
N ILE A 313 -4.60 5.96 10.26
CA ILE A 313 -3.35 5.54 10.90
C ILE A 313 -2.83 6.68 11.78
N LYS A 314 -2.82 6.47 13.09
CA LYS A 314 -2.25 7.42 14.06
C LYS A 314 -0.73 7.41 13.95
N ARG A 315 -0.13 8.61 13.80
CA ARG A 315 1.32 8.81 13.92
C ARG A 315 1.61 9.74 15.08
N THR A 316 2.64 9.42 15.86
CA THR A 316 3.26 10.39 16.76
C THR A 316 4.33 11.11 15.96
N GLN A 317 4.15 12.40 15.67
CA GLN A 317 5.23 13.18 15.07
C GLN A 317 6.33 13.36 16.12
N PRO A 318 7.61 13.12 15.81
CA PRO A 318 8.69 13.62 16.66
C PRO A 318 8.61 15.14 16.63
N ALA A 319 8.60 15.77 17.81
CA ALA A 319 8.75 17.21 17.92
C ALA A 319 10.08 17.60 17.27
N THR A 320 10.02 18.17 16.06
CA THR A 320 11.17 18.85 15.48
C THR A 320 11.52 20.01 16.40
N THR A 321 12.66 19.89 17.08
CA THR A 321 13.35 20.99 17.74
C THR A 321 13.79 21.99 16.67
N ALA A 322 12.87 22.86 16.26
CA ALA A 322 13.18 24.13 15.64
C ALA A 322 13.15 25.19 16.75
N ASP A 323 14.16 26.05 16.73
CA ASP A 323 14.58 26.95 17.80
C ASP A 323 13.45 27.61 18.60
N ALA A 324 13.54 27.42 19.92
CA ALA A 324 12.74 28.11 20.90
C ALA A 324 13.20 29.58 21.00
N THR A 325 12.58 30.45 20.20
CA THR A 325 12.38 31.85 20.61
C THR A 325 10.94 32.06 21.02
N THR A 326 10.80 32.34 22.31
CA THR A 326 9.62 32.70 23.09
C THR A 326 8.53 33.42 22.30
N GLN A 327 7.42 32.73 22.05
CA GLN A 327 6.11 33.37 21.91
C GLN A 327 5.11 32.69 22.85
N THR A 328 4.54 33.55 23.67
CA THR A 328 3.66 33.33 24.80
C THR A 328 2.39 32.59 24.40
N ALA A 329 1.90 31.75 25.32
CA ALA A 329 0.71 30.94 25.20
C ALA A 329 -0.52 31.73 24.70
N ALA A 330 -0.93 31.43 23.46
CA ALA A 330 -2.27 31.65 22.94
C ALA A 330 -2.91 30.29 22.69
N ALA A 331 -4.15 30.11 23.12
CA ALA A 331 -4.91 28.87 23.03
C ALA A 331 -4.85 28.25 21.62
N ALA A 332 -4.55 26.96 21.53
CA ALA A 332 -4.58 26.21 20.28
C ALA A 332 -6.02 26.11 19.77
N THR A 333 -6.47 27.10 19.02
CA THR A 333 -7.66 27.01 18.17
C THR A 333 -7.33 26.06 17.03
N GLY A 334 -7.85 24.84 17.10
CA GLY A 334 -7.71 23.85 16.03
C GLY A 334 -8.39 24.32 14.75
N ILE A 335 -7.89 23.86 13.60
CA ILE A 335 -8.47 24.13 12.28
C ILE A 335 -9.93 23.67 12.25
N VAL A 336 -10.84 24.48 11.73
CA VAL A 336 -12.26 24.16 11.55
C VAL A 336 -12.56 23.86 10.09
N VAL A 337 -13.25 22.74 9.84
CA VAL A 337 -13.76 22.39 8.51
C VAL A 337 -15.26 22.67 8.48
N THR A 338 -15.67 23.51 7.53
CA THR A 338 -17.07 23.88 7.29
C THR A 338 -17.58 23.18 6.04
N PHE A 339 -18.72 22.50 6.15
CA PHE A 339 -19.43 21.89 5.04
C PHE A 339 -20.63 22.77 4.67
N ALA A 340 -20.51 23.51 3.57
CA ALA A 340 -21.41 24.61 3.24
C ALA A 340 -22.87 24.16 3.07
N LYS A 341 -23.11 22.99 2.45
CA LYS A 341 -24.49 22.55 2.16
C LYS A 341 -25.20 22.05 3.40
N SER A 342 -24.46 21.42 4.31
CA SER A 342 -25.03 20.93 5.57
C SER A 342 -24.98 21.97 6.69
N GLY A 343 -24.23 23.07 6.51
CA GLY A 343 -23.92 24.06 7.54
C GLY A 343 -23.12 23.53 8.73
N LYS A 344 -22.57 22.31 8.64
CA LYS A 344 -21.85 21.70 9.77
C LYS A 344 -20.44 22.28 9.83
N GLN A 345 -20.02 22.66 11.03
CA GLN A 345 -18.67 23.11 11.33
C GLN A 345 -18.08 22.15 12.35
N VAL A 346 -16.96 21.54 12.00
CA VAL A 346 -16.35 20.50 12.82
C VAL A 346 -14.84 20.76 12.94
N PRO A 347 -14.28 20.77 14.16
CA PRO A 347 -12.83 20.83 14.34
C PRO A 347 -12.15 19.65 13.65
N TRP A 348 -11.10 19.93 12.87
CA TRP A 348 -10.31 18.92 12.19
C TRP A 348 -9.66 17.97 13.20
N GLN A 349 -9.82 16.68 12.94
CA GLN A 349 -9.21 15.62 13.74
C GLN A 349 -8.06 15.02 12.95
N HIS A 350 -6.82 15.17 13.44
CA HIS A 350 -5.62 14.63 12.79
C HIS A 350 -5.59 13.09 12.65
N SER A 351 -6.54 12.38 13.26
CA SER A 351 -6.76 10.96 13.01
C SER A 351 -7.33 10.66 11.62
N ALA A 352 -7.99 11.62 10.96
CA ALA A 352 -8.41 11.46 9.57
C ALA A 352 -7.21 11.66 8.63
N ASN A 353 -7.07 10.80 7.62
CA ASN A 353 -5.95 10.90 6.67
C ASN A 353 -6.17 11.99 5.62
N ASN A 354 -7.42 12.28 5.27
CA ASN A 354 -7.82 13.25 4.25
C ASN A 354 -9.23 13.80 4.52
N LEU A 355 -9.60 14.87 3.81
CA LEU A 355 -10.90 15.55 3.97
C LEU A 355 -12.10 14.67 3.59
N LEU A 356 -11.93 13.68 2.70
CA LEU A 356 -13.01 12.75 2.33
C LEU A 356 -13.38 11.86 3.52
N GLU A 357 -12.41 11.20 4.15
CA GLU A 357 -12.67 10.35 5.32
C GLU A 357 -13.27 11.14 6.48
N PHE A 358 -12.80 12.38 6.67
CA PHE A 358 -13.35 13.27 7.68
C PHE A 358 -14.79 13.69 7.40
N ALA A 359 -15.14 13.96 6.15
CA ALA A 359 -16.53 14.21 5.74
C ALA A 359 -17.41 12.98 6.04
N GLU A 360 -16.97 11.79 5.63
CA GLU A 360 -17.70 10.53 5.83
C GLU A 360 -17.91 10.19 7.30
N SER A 361 -16.90 10.39 8.15
CA SER A 361 -17.00 10.13 9.59
C SER A 361 -17.99 11.05 10.31
N HIS A 362 -18.33 12.19 9.70
CA HIS A 362 -19.33 13.15 10.21
C HIS A 362 -20.66 13.08 9.44
N GLY A 363 -20.85 12.03 8.63
CA GLY A 363 -22.07 11.78 7.87
C GLY A 363 -22.32 12.82 6.78
N ILE A 364 -21.27 13.46 6.25
CA ILE A 364 -21.36 14.38 5.12
C ILE A 364 -21.23 13.57 3.83
N PRO A 365 -22.25 13.56 2.95
CA PRO A 365 -22.18 12.85 1.68
C PRO A 365 -21.18 13.55 0.74
N ALA A 366 -20.19 12.80 0.27
CA ALA A 366 -19.23 13.28 -0.71
C ALA A 366 -19.09 12.26 -1.85
N ALA A 367 -19.16 12.75 -3.10
CA ALA A 367 -18.90 11.92 -4.26
C ALA A 367 -17.47 11.36 -4.20
N HIS A 368 -17.30 10.07 -4.49
CA HIS A 368 -15.98 9.44 -4.49
C HIS A 368 -15.93 8.21 -5.41
N GLY A 369 -14.72 7.88 -5.88
CA GLY A 369 -14.48 6.76 -6.79
C GLY A 369 -13.18 6.02 -6.45
N CYS A 370 -12.06 6.55 -6.91
CA CYS A 370 -10.72 5.95 -6.73
C CYS A 370 -10.19 6.01 -5.29
N ARG A 371 -10.56 7.05 -4.52
CA ARG A 371 -9.96 7.40 -3.22
C ARG A 371 -8.43 7.61 -3.22
N ALA A 372 -7.83 7.78 -4.40
CA ALA A 372 -6.38 7.89 -4.58
C ALA A 372 -5.96 9.15 -5.36
N GLY A 373 -6.88 10.10 -5.56
CA GLY A 373 -6.60 11.33 -6.31
C GLY A 373 -6.46 11.15 -7.82
N SER A 374 -6.79 9.98 -8.37
CA SER A 374 -6.58 9.65 -9.78
C SER A 374 -7.80 9.89 -10.69
N CYS A 375 -9.03 9.89 -10.14
CA CYS A 375 -10.25 9.91 -10.94
C CYS A 375 -11.03 11.23 -10.96
N GLY A 376 -10.76 12.16 -10.05
CA GLY A 376 -11.46 13.45 -9.97
C GLY A 376 -12.87 13.42 -9.37
N THR A 377 -13.47 12.26 -9.09
CA THR A 377 -14.86 12.15 -8.61
C THR A 377 -15.14 12.90 -7.31
N CYS A 378 -14.14 13.01 -6.43
CA CYS A 378 -14.25 13.74 -5.15
C CYS A 378 -13.86 15.22 -5.24
N MET A 379 -13.83 15.78 -6.45
CA MET A 379 -13.52 17.19 -6.64
C MET A 379 -14.66 18.05 -6.09
N THR A 380 -14.33 19.04 -5.28
CA THR A 380 -15.28 20.04 -4.80
C THR A 380 -14.63 21.42 -4.73
N ALA A 381 -15.46 22.47 -4.82
CA ALA A 381 -15.00 23.83 -4.66
C ALA A 381 -14.63 24.13 -3.20
N VAL A 382 -13.56 24.93 -3.04
CA VAL A 382 -13.15 25.51 -1.78
C VAL A 382 -13.56 26.97 -1.79
N SER A 383 -14.59 27.33 -1.03
CA SER A 383 -15.12 28.70 -1.02
C SER A 383 -14.37 29.63 -0.07
N ALA A 384 -13.68 29.07 0.94
CA ALA A 384 -12.77 29.80 1.80
C ALA A 384 -11.67 28.87 2.34
N GLY A 385 -10.49 29.44 2.59
CA GLY A 385 -9.36 28.72 3.19
C GLY A 385 -8.46 28.01 2.20
N GLU A 386 -7.46 27.31 2.75
CA GLU A 386 -6.46 26.57 1.99
C GLU A 386 -6.41 25.09 2.39
N VAL A 387 -6.14 24.23 1.41
CA VAL A 387 -5.85 22.82 1.60
C VAL A 387 -4.40 22.51 1.25
N ALA A 388 -3.83 21.50 1.89
CA ALA A 388 -2.51 20.97 1.56
C ALA A 388 -2.63 19.54 1.02
N TYR A 389 -1.75 19.21 0.08
CA TYR A 389 -1.60 17.86 -0.46
C TYR A 389 -0.30 17.27 0.08
N ARG A 390 -0.38 16.10 0.71
CA ARG A 390 0.83 15.36 1.12
C ARG A 390 1.60 14.86 -0.10
N GLN A 391 0.86 14.49 -1.15
CA GLN A 391 1.38 14.08 -2.45
C GLN A 391 0.51 14.71 -3.53
N GLN A 392 1.14 15.14 -4.62
CA GLN A 392 0.43 15.76 -5.73
C GLN A 392 -0.51 14.72 -6.37
N PRO A 393 -1.80 15.03 -6.56
CA PRO A 393 -2.72 14.09 -7.19
C PRO A 393 -2.45 13.93 -8.68
N ASP A 394 -2.76 12.75 -9.22
CA ASP A 394 -2.61 12.44 -10.65
C ASP A 394 -3.70 13.10 -11.52
N PHE A 395 -4.83 13.48 -10.92
CA PHE A 395 -5.91 14.17 -11.60
C PHE A 395 -5.66 15.69 -11.62
N ASP A 396 -5.71 16.28 -12.81
CA ASP A 396 -5.60 17.73 -12.98
C ASP A 396 -6.89 18.41 -12.52
N ARG A 397 -6.76 19.36 -11.60
CA ARG A 397 -7.90 19.98 -10.90
C ARG A 397 -8.16 21.38 -11.43
N GLU A 398 -9.43 21.77 -11.43
CA GLU A 398 -9.80 23.15 -11.75
C GLU A 398 -9.32 24.10 -10.64
N PRO A 399 -8.84 25.31 -10.96
CA PRO A 399 -8.50 26.32 -9.96
C PRO A 399 -9.66 26.59 -9.00
N GLY A 400 -9.37 26.75 -7.71
CA GLY A 400 -10.40 26.94 -6.67
C GLY A 400 -11.09 25.65 -6.21
N THR A 401 -10.66 24.48 -6.68
CA THR A 401 -11.19 23.18 -6.24
C THR A 401 -10.14 22.33 -5.52
N CYS A 402 -10.61 21.31 -4.79
CA CYS A 402 -9.76 20.30 -4.17
C CYS A 402 -10.29 18.88 -4.35
N LEU A 403 -9.40 17.89 -4.33
CA LEU A 403 -9.74 16.47 -4.29
C LEU A 403 -9.76 15.99 -2.84
N LEU A 404 -10.96 15.80 -2.29
CA LEU A 404 -11.14 15.47 -0.86
C LEU A 404 -10.35 14.22 -0.42
N CYS A 405 -10.20 13.23 -1.29
CA CYS A 405 -9.49 11.98 -0.97
C CYS A 405 -7.96 12.10 -0.90
N SER A 406 -7.39 13.26 -1.24
CA SER A 406 -5.92 13.42 -1.34
C SER A 406 -5.39 14.66 -0.65
N CYS A 407 -6.26 15.47 -0.02
CA CYS A 407 -5.85 16.68 0.69
C CYS A 407 -6.32 16.69 2.16
N ILE A 408 -5.62 17.50 2.94
CA ILE A 408 -5.92 17.84 4.33
C ILE A 408 -6.11 19.36 4.44
N PRO A 409 -6.83 19.89 5.43
CA PRO A 409 -6.95 21.33 5.58
C PRO A 409 -5.62 21.93 6.08
N LYS A 410 -5.24 23.09 5.53
CA LYS A 410 -4.06 23.87 5.95
C LYS A 410 -4.47 25.03 6.85
N THR A 411 -5.63 25.61 6.60
CA THR A 411 -6.30 26.62 7.43
C THR A 411 -7.72 26.15 7.70
N ASP A 412 -8.49 26.95 8.44
CA ASP A 412 -9.95 26.86 8.40
C ASP A 412 -10.41 26.87 6.95
N VAL A 413 -11.28 25.92 6.60
CA VAL A 413 -11.66 25.68 5.21
C VAL A 413 -13.18 25.49 5.08
N THR A 414 -13.75 26.05 4.03
CA THR A 414 -15.16 25.86 3.66
C THR A 414 -15.24 25.08 2.35
N LEU A 415 -15.91 23.93 2.40
CA LEU A 415 -16.08 23.01 1.29
C LEU A 415 -17.54 23.05 0.81
N GLU A 416 -17.76 23.13 -0.51
CA GLU A 416 -19.09 23.20 -1.13
C GLU A 416 -19.80 21.83 -1.23
N ILE A 417 -19.81 21.08 -0.11
CA ILE A 417 -20.47 19.77 0.04
C ILE A 417 -21.41 19.70 1.23
#